data_AF-A0A5C9BSX0-F1
#
_entry.id   AF-A0A5C9BSX0-F1
#
_cell.length_a   1.000
_cell.length_b   1.000
_cell.length_c   1.000
_cell.angle_alpha   90.00
_cell.angle_beta   90.00
_cell.angle_gamma   90.00
#
_symmetry.space_group_name_H-M   'P 1'
#
loop_
_entity.id
_entity.type
_entity.pdbx_description
1 polymer ?
#
loop_
_entity_poly.entity_id
_entity_poly.type
_entity_poly.pdbx_seq_one_letter_code
_entity_poly.pdbx_strand_id
1 'polypeptide(L)'
;MADQTFHIGLCMAGAVSAGAYTAGVMDYLIEALAEWEKRRGEPGVPTHRVVISVIGGASAGGMTGIITAAAVNQQYQSATIPLSGQLLADKADNPFYHSWVDLLGNDMFSMMLDKTDIEQTKKVASLMNGNFIDTIASRAISSNTDAWIPTPPFFAKTLKVFTTLTNLEGIPYKIGFNSEVLQSQYNMSVHNDYACFNLNADTYQQDGWMPLNFKNNINTAIARDAAMATGAFPIGLKSRLLSRSKKVIMENPWLNQTNQQTTGDEEDIYTTQNIDGGLINNEPFEKVKQLLNEITGELDEVAQHSFNQFKSTVLMIDPFPSELPSSFTTNQQLFVTMGYTLNAITQQMRAKPVPLINALAADKAGQFLIAPTRPIIDATNSGKKIEGSKAIACGAFDGFSGFMQKEFRIHDYFLGRYNCEMFLRNYFTIPAESVQVHPIFSKGYEGVDTASFKSFHSNAYQIIPVFKPYQIGYYPMPIFKSGTHWPTIETNLIDRFEPAIKKRVEALLLYAFPLGGFWRIVLLIASRLFLNKQVTQ
;
A
#
# COMPACT_ATOMS: atom_id res chain seq x y z
N MET A 1 -14.07 -24.07 -18.58
CA MET A 1 -14.55 -22.83 -17.92
C MET A 1 -13.44 -21.80 -17.62
N ALA A 2 -12.14 -22.15 -17.74
CA ALA A 2 -11.03 -21.19 -17.56
C ALA A 2 -10.92 -20.13 -18.69
N ASP A 3 -11.49 -20.39 -19.88
CA ASP A 3 -11.31 -19.60 -21.11
C ASP A 3 -12.01 -18.21 -21.16
N GLN A 4 -12.60 -17.74 -20.05
CA GLN A 4 -13.40 -16.49 -20.01
C GLN A 4 -13.11 -15.59 -18.79
N THR A 5 -12.05 -15.87 -18.02
CA THR A 5 -11.70 -15.09 -16.83
C THR A 5 -10.51 -14.20 -17.11
N PHE A 6 -10.68 -12.91 -16.83
CA PHE A 6 -9.62 -11.92 -16.86
C PHE A 6 -9.06 -11.71 -15.46
N HIS A 7 -7.75 -11.83 -15.28
CA HIS A 7 -7.11 -11.81 -13.96
C HIS A 7 -6.45 -10.46 -13.66
N ILE A 8 -6.73 -9.90 -12.48
CA ILE A 8 -6.08 -8.67 -12.00
C ILE A 8 -5.15 -9.03 -10.85
N GLY A 9 -3.92 -8.51 -10.91
CA GLY A 9 -3.01 -8.46 -9.78
C GLY A 9 -2.88 -7.03 -9.29
N LEU A 10 -3.21 -6.79 -8.03
CA LEU A 10 -3.07 -5.47 -7.40
C LEU A 10 -1.65 -5.31 -6.90
N CYS A 11 -0.95 -4.28 -7.37
CA CYS A 11 0.35 -3.85 -6.86
C CYS A 11 0.20 -2.49 -6.18
N MET A 12 0.27 -2.45 -4.85
CA MET A 12 0.05 -1.22 -4.09
C MET A 12 1.35 -0.68 -3.50
N ALA A 13 1.71 0.53 -3.91
CA ALA A 13 2.94 1.19 -3.47
C ALA A 13 2.88 1.68 -2.02
N GLY A 14 4.05 1.88 -1.42
CA GLY A 14 4.18 2.48 -0.10
C GLY A 14 3.97 3.99 -0.12
N ALA A 15 3.26 4.52 0.89
CA ALA A 15 2.84 5.92 0.89
C ALA A 15 2.60 6.55 2.28
N VAL A 16 3.13 5.97 3.37
CA VAL A 16 2.97 6.49 4.74
C VAL A 16 1.51 6.86 5.05
N SER A 17 1.17 8.13 5.33
CA SER A 17 -0.19 8.53 5.66
C SER A 17 -1.12 8.69 4.43
N ALA A 18 -0.55 8.77 3.22
CA ALA A 18 -1.31 8.72 1.98
C ALA A 18 -1.83 7.30 1.64
N GLY A 19 -1.64 6.32 2.55
CA GLY A 19 -2.43 5.08 2.55
C GLY A 19 -3.94 5.32 2.52
N ALA A 20 -4.41 6.48 3.00
CA ALA A 20 -5.80 6.92 2.83
C ALA A 20 -6.24 6.97 1.35
N TYR A 21 -5.37 7.43 0.44
CA TYR A 21 -5.65 7.40 -0.99
C TYR A 21 -5.83 5.97 -1.50
N THR A 22 -4.87 5.09 -1.20
CA THR A 22 -4.93 3.67 -1.60
C THR A 22 -6.18 2.98 -1.06
N ALA A 23 -6.55 3.27 0.20
CA ALA A 23 -7.76 2.77 0.84
C ALA A 23 -9.02 3.24 0.11
N GLY A 24 -9.06 4.50 -0.31
CA GLY A 24 -10.15 5.03 -1.14
C GLY A 24 -10.24 4.36 -2.51
N VAL A 25 -9.12 4.12 -3.18
CA VAL A 25 -9.10 3.36 -4.44
C VAL A 25 -9.67 1.96 -4.25
N MET A 26 -9.24 1.26 -3.19
CA MET A 26 -9.71 -0.10 -2.90
C MET A 26 -11.20 -0.15 -2.58
N ASP A 27 -11.70 0.80 -1.78
CA ASP A 27 -13.11 0.90 -1.43
C ASP A 27 -13.99 1.12 -2.68
N TYR A 28 -13.57 1.97 -3.62
CA TYR A 28 -14.33 2.17 -4.86
C TYR A 28 -14.19 0.98 -5.83
N LEU A 29 -13.01 0.39 -5.95
CA LEU A 29 -12.78 -0.76 -6.82
C LEU A 29 -13.68 -1.95 -6.42
N ILE A 30 -13.76 -2.24 -5.11
CA ILE A 30 -14.62 -3.31 -4.59
C ILE A 30 -16.11 -2.96 -4.79
N GLU A 31 -16.51 -1.71 -4.57
CA GLU A 31 -17.86 -1.24 -4.85
C GLU A 31 -18.25 -1.45 -6.32
N ALA A 32 -17.40 -1.04 -7.26
CA ALA A 32 -17.64 -1.17 -8.69
C ALA A 32 -17.73 -2.64 -9.13
N LEU A 33 -16.83 -3.50 -8.63
CA LEU A 33 -16.87 -4.93 -8.91
C LEU A 33 -18.13 -5.59 -8.32
N ALA A 34 -18.52 -5.23 -7.10
CA ALA A 34 -19.73 -5.75 -6.47
C ALA A 34 -21.00 -5.30 -7.19
N GLU A 35 -21.06 -4.05 -7.65
CA GLU A 35 -22.20 -3.56 -8.43
C GLU A 35 -22.30 -4.23 -9.80
N TRP A 36 -21.16 -4.42 -10.47
CA TRP A 36 -21.15 -5.17 -11.72
C TRP A 36 -21.58 -6.61 -11.54
N GLU A 37 -21.05 -7.31 -10.53
CA GLU A 37 -21.41 -8.71 -10.29
C GLU A 37 -22.91 -8.90 -10.05
N LYS A 38 -23.58 -7.95 -9.37
CA LYS A 38 -25.04 -7.98 -9.18
C LYS A 38 -25.82 -7.90 -10.49
N ARG A 39 -25.32 -7.10 -11.45
CA ARG A 39 -25.99 -6.85 -12.76
C ARG A 39 -25.51 -7.79 -13.86
N ARG A 40 -24.41 -8.51 -13.66
CA ARG A 40 -23.77 -9.34 -14.68
C ARG A 40 -24.72 -10.45 -15.12
N GLY A 41 -25.20 -10.36 -16.36
CA GLY A 41 -26.21 -11.27 -16.93
C GLY A 41 -27.55 -10.60 -17.24
N GLU A 42 -27.77 -9.35 -16.81
CA GLU A 42 -28.88 -8.53 -17.29
C GLU A 42 -28.72 -8.18 -18.79
N PRO A 43 -29.82 -8.02 -19.55
CA PRO A 43 -29.75 -7.60 -20.95
C PRO A 43 -28.99 -6.29 -21.12
N GLY A 44 -28.04 -6.25 -22.04
CA GLY A 44 -27.23 -5.06 -22.32
C GLY A 44 -26.08 -4.82 -21.32
N VAL A 45 -25.77 -5.77 -20.43
CA VAL A 45 -24.63 -5.68 -19.49
C VAL A 45 -23.51 -6.64 -19.89
N PRO A 46 -22.22 -6.22 -19.90
CA PRO A 46 -21.11 -7.12 -20.20
C PRO A 46 -21.02 -8.32 -19.26
N THR A 47 -20.75 -9.49 -19.83
CA THR A 47 -20.85 -10.79 -19.14
C THR A 47 -19.51 -11.44 -18.79
N HIS A 48 -18.39 -10.92 -19.31
CA HIS A 48 -17.04 -11.44 -19.02
C HIS A 48 -16.74 -11.38 -17.52
N ARG A 49 -15.82 -12.22 -17.06
CA ARG A 49 -15.46 -12.29 -15.64
C ARG A 49 -14.13 -11.61 -15.39
N VAL A 50 -14.08 -10.80 -14.34
CA VAL A 50 -12.84 -10.21 -13.82
C VAL A 50 -12.61 -10.71 -12.41
N VAL A 51 -11.40 -11.19 -12.13
CA VAL A 51 -11.03 -11.77 -10.84
C VAL A 51 -9.72 -11.17 -10.33
N ILE A 52 -9.76 -10.54 -9.15
CA ILE A 52 -8.57 -10.20 -8.39
C ILE A 52 -7.95 -11.50 -7.88
N SER A 53 -6.76 -11.81 -8.34
CA SER A 53 -6.08 -13.09 -8.09
C SER A 53 -4.83 -12.94 -7.24
N VAL A 54 -4.27 -11.73 -7.19
CA VAL A 54 -3.08 -11.40 -6.42
C VAL A 54 -3.25 -10.02 -5.79
N ILE A 55 -2.85 -9.88 -4.53
CA ILE A 55 -2.71 -8.60 -3.84
C ILE A 55 -1.29 -8.53 -3.26
N GLY A 56 -0.47 -7.64 -3.79
CA GLY A 56 0.89 -7.39 -3.32
C GLY A 56 1.09 -5.92 -2.97
N GLY A 57 1.83 -5.63 -1.92
CA GLY A 57 2.17 -4.24 -1.60
C GLY A 57 3.31 -4.05 -0.62
N ALA A 58 3.72 -2.80 -0.47
CA ALA A 58 4.74 -2.35 0.48
C ALA A 58 4.16 -1.25 1.38
N SER A 59 4.63 -1.13 2.62
CA SER A 59 4.22 -0.05 3.53
C SER A 59 2.70 0.09 3.60
N ALA A 60 2.18 1.31 3.44
CA ALA A 60 0.75 1.60 3.37
C ALA A 60 -0.03 0.72 2.37
N GLY A 61 0.55 0.41 1.21
CA GLY A 61 -0.05 -0.51 0.24
C GLY A 61 -0.14 -1.94 0.76
N GLY A 62 0.93 -2.45 1.36
CA GLY A 62 0.96 -3.78 1.99
C GLY A 62 -0.04 -3.90 3.15
N MET A 63 -0.10 -2.87 4.00
CA MET A 63 -1.11 -2.77 5.07
C MET A 63 -2.54 -2.81 4.52
N THR A 64 -2.81 -2.04 3.46
CA THR A 64 -4.12 -2.03 2.78
C THR A 64 -4.45 -3.38 2.15
N GLY A 65 -3.45 -4.12 1.68
CA GLY A 65 -3.62 -5.49 1.19
C GLY A 65 -4.08 -6.46 2.27
N ILE A 66 -3.49 -6.41 3.47
CA ILE A 66 -3.93 -7.24 4.60
C ILE A 66 -5.30 -6.79 5.12
N ILE A 67 -5.59 -5.49 5.18
CA ILE A 67 -6.92 -4.97 5.51
C ILE A 67 -7.96 -5.49 4.51
N THR A 68 -7.64 -5.48 3.21
CA THR A 68 -8.51 -6.05 2.17
C THR A 68 -8.76 -7.52 2.44
N ALA A 69 -7.71 -8.30 2.71
CA ALA A 69 -7.80 -9.73 2.99
C ALA A 69 -8.73 -10.04 4.19
N ALA A 70 -8.66 -9.24 5.26
CA ALA A 70 -9.55 -9.35 6.41
C ALA A 70 -11.01 -8.96 6.08
N ALA A 71 -11.21 -8.01 5.17
CA ALA A 71 -12.51 -7.49 4.79
C ALA A 71 -13.25 -8.31 3.71
N VAL A 72 -12.57 -9.17 2.94
CA VAL A 72 -13.17 -9.90 1.79
C VAL A 72 -14.46 -10.64 2.15
N ASN A 73 -14.51 -11.23 3.34
CA ASN A 73 -15.63 -12.04 3.81
C ASN A 73 -16.51 -11.31 4.85
N GLN A 74 -16.40 -9.99 4.92
CA GLN A 74 -17.16 -9.13 5.83
C GLN A 74 -18.11 -8.25 5.02
N GLN A 75 -19.31 -8.01 5.54
CA GLN A 75 -20.20 -7.02 4.97
C GLN A 75 -19.83 -5.63 5.50
N TYR A 76 -19.61 -4.68 4.60
CA TYR A 76 -19.41 -3.28 4.94
C TYR A 76 -20.08 -2.36 3.91
N GLN A 77 -20.30 -1.10 4.29
CA GLN A 77 -20.79 -0.07 3.38
C GLN A 77 -19.63 0.78 2.86
N SER A 78 -19.60 1.00 1.54
CA SER A 78 -18.63 1.90 0.93
C SER A 78 -18.86 3.33 1.40
N ALA A 79 -17.77 4.07 1.61
CA ALA A 79 -17.87 5.39 2.19
C ALA A 79 -18.44 6.40 1.18
N THR A 80 -19.54 7.03 1.56
CA THR A 80 -20.14 8.15 0.84
C THR A 80 -19.55 9.49 1.28
N ILE A 81 -19.60 10.49 0.40
CA ILE A 81 -19.19 11.87 0.74
C ILE A 81 -19.96 12.31 1.99
N PRO A 82 -19.27 12.81 3.04
CA PRO A 82 -19.93 13.25 4.25
C PRO A 82 -20.86 14.44 3.97
N LEU A 83 -22.01 14.44 4.64
CA LEU A 83 -22.93 15.57 4.65
C LEU A 83 -22.28 16.77 5.37
N SER A 84 -22.77 17.97 5.07
CA SER A 84 -22.34 19.18 5.79
C SER A 84 -22.53 19.02 7.30
N GLY A 85 -21.51 19.35 8.08
CA GLY A 85 -21.49 19.15 9.54
C GLY A 85 -21.07 17.76 10.03
N GLN A 86 -20.93 16.77 9.12
CA GLN A 86 -20.49 15.40 9.46
C GLN A 86 -19.10 15.05 8.90
N LEU A 87 -18.35 16.05 8.44
CA LEU A 87 -17.04 15.86 7.80
C LEU A 87 -16.08 14.99 8.63
N LEU A 88 -16.04 15.20 9.94
CA LEU A 88 -15.12 14.51 10.84
C LEU A 88 -15.73 13.26 11.52
N ALA A 89 -16.98 12.90 11.20
CA ALA A 89 -17.61 11.73 11.79
C ALA A 89 -16.84 10.45 11.44
N ASP A 90 -16.75 9.52 12.37
CA ASP A 90 -16.13 8.22 12.14
C ASP A 90 -17.03 7.34 11.26
N LYS A 91 -16.42 6.50 10.43
CA LYS A 91 -17.10 5.48 9.61
C LYS A 91 -16.59 4.10 10.00
N ALA A 92 -16.95 3.68 11.22
CA ALA A 92 -16.45 2.46 11.84
C ALA A 92 -16.88 1.17 11.11
N ASP A 93 -17.93 1.22 10.29
CA ASP A 93 -18.42 0.13 9.48
C ASP A 93 -17.59 -0.12 8.21
N ASN A 94 -16.84 0.88 7.74
CA ASN A 94 -15.96 0.74 6.57
C ASN A 94 -14.52 0.44 7.01
N PRO A 95 -13.97 -0.77 6.75
CA PRO A 95 -12.66 -1.18 7.25
C PRO A 95 -11.51 -0.34 6.67
N PHE A 96 -11.66 0.18 5.46
CA PHE A 96 -10.66 1.02 4.79
C PHE A 96 -10.65 2.42 5.41
N TYR A 97 -11.82 3.06 5.50
CA TYR A 97 -11.96 4.39 6.07
C TYR A 97 -11.58 4.40 7.56
N HIS A 98 -12.04 3.40 8.31
CA HIS A 98 -11.77 3.34 9.74
C HIS A 98 -10.27 3.13 10.03
N SER A 99 -9.58 2.34 9.20
CA SER A 99 -8.16 2.02 9.37
C SER A 99 -7.22 3.12 8.88
N TRP A 100 -7.64 3.97 7.95
CA TRP A 100 -6.77 4.99 7.34
C TRP A 100 -7.19 6.42 7.57
N VAL A 101 -8.48 6.70 7.76
CA VAL A 101 -9.00 8.05 7.94
C VAL A 101 -9.31 8.32 9.40
N ASP A 102 -10.10 7.46 10.05
CA ASP A 102 -10.45 7.63 11.46
C ASP A 102 -9.24 7.41 12.36
N LEU A 103 -8.45 6.36 12.06
CA LEU A 103 -7.34 5.92 12.90
C LEU A 103 -7.83 5.72 14.34
N LEU A 104 -7.28 6.47 15.31
CA LEU A 104 -7.79 6.57 16.68
C LEU A 104 -8.33 7.97 17.01
N GLY A 105 -8.38 8.89 16.06
CA GLY A 105 -8.86 10.24 16.30
C GLY A 105 -8.42 11.29 15.27
N ASN A 106 -8.87 12.52 15.51
CA ASN A 106 -8.65 13.63 14.59
C ASN A 106 -7.20 14.11 14.53
N ASP A 107 -6.55 14.16 15.70
CA ASP A 107 -5.17 14.59 15.91
C ASP A 107 -4.32 13.37 16.31
N MET A 108 -3.66 12.79 15.32
CA MET A 108 -2.78 11.63 15.54
C MET A 108 -1.36 12.07 15.89
N PHE A 109 -0.95 13.26 15.45
CA PHE A 109 0.40 13.76 15.68
C PHE A 109 0.67 13.98 17.16
N SER A 110 -0.31 14.47 17.94
CA SER A 110 -0.20 14.52 19.40
C SER A 110 0.04 13.14 20.03
N MET A 111 -0.61 12.08 19.54
CA MET A 111 -0.38 10.71 20.02
C MET A 111 1.01 10.20 19.65
N MET A 112 1.49 10.53 18.45
CA MET A 112 2.84 10.18 17.98
C MET A 112 3.95 10.90 18.76
N LEU A 113 3.65 12.09 19.30
CA LEU A 113 4.56 12.87 20.12
C LEU A 113 4.46 12.53 21.62
N ASP A 114 3.48 11.74 22.03
CA ASP A 114 3.37 11.31 23.42
C ASP A 114 4.58 10.44 23.83
N LYS A 115 5.08 10.61 25.05
CA LYS A 115 6.33 9.99 25.53
C LYS A 115 6.15 8.71 26.35
N THR A 116 4.92 8.22 26.50
CA THR A 116 4.62 7.06 27.35
C THR A 116 5.37 5.81 26.91
N ASP A 117 5.60 5.63 25.61
CA ASP A 117 6.40 4.52 25.04
C ASP A 117 7.82 4.48 25.61
N ILE A 118 8.46 5.63 25.74
CA ILE A 118 9.81 5.76 26.30
C ILE A 118 9.77 5.67 27.82
N GLU A 119 8.81 6.34 28.48
CA GLU A 119 8.76 6.42 29.94
C GLU A 119 8.43 5.07 30.59
N GLN A 120 7.60 4.25 29.96
CA GLN A 120 7.23 2.92 30.46
C GLN A 120 8.37 1.91 30.26
N THR A 121 9.00 1.92 29.08
CA THR A 121 10.03 0.92 28.74
C THR A 121 11.43 1.31 29.22
N LYS A 122 11.64 2.60 29.53
CA LYS A 122 12.95 3.20 29.81
C LYS A 122 13.95 2.99 28.65
N LYS A 123 13.45 2.81 27.43
CA LYS A 123 14.22 2.57 26.20
C LYS A 123 13.69 3.43 25.06
N VAL A 124 14.57 3.78 24.13
CA VAL A 124 14.19 4.48 22.90
C VAL A 124 14.15 3.46 21.76
N ALA A 125 12.93 3.10 21.33
CA ALA A 125 12.73 2.16 20.21
C ALA A 125 12.59 2.87 18.85
N SER A 126 12.11 4.12 18.85
CA SER A 126 11.85 4.91 17.64
C SER A 126 11.70 6.40 17.95
N LEU A 127 11.81 7.25 16.92
CA LEU A 127 11.63 8.69 17.06
C LEU A 127 10.21 9.08 17.41
N MET A 128 9.19 8.34 16.94
CA MET A 128 7.76 8.62 17.19
C MET A 128 7.10 7.45 17.94
N ASN A 129 6.05 7.75 18.71
CA ASN A 129 5.25 6.76 19.43
C ASN A 129 4.28 6.09 18.46
N GLY A 130 4.56 4.83 18.15
CA GLY A 130 3.77 4.03 17.21
C GLY A 130 2.70 3.15 17.87
N ASN A 131 2.41 3.28 19.16
CA ASN A 131 1.55 2.32 19.87
C ASN A 131 0.10 2.30 19.37
N PHE A 132 -0.38 3.39 18.76
CA PHE A 132 -1.69 3.44 18.14
C PHE A 132 -1.84 2.42 16.99
N ILE A 133 -0.73 2.10 16.30
CA ILE A 133 -0.70 1.16 15.17
C ILE A 133 -1.11 -0.25 15.64
N ASP A 134 -0.65 -0.68 16.83
CA ASP A 134 -0.99 -1.98 17.40
C ASP A 134 -2.51 -2.12 17.64
N THR A 135 -3.15 -1.03 18.06
CA THR A 135 -4.62 -0.96 18.28
C THR A 135 -5.36 -1.06 16.95
N ILE A 136 -4.95 -0.26 15.95
CA ILE A 136 -5.56 -0.26 14.63
C ILE A 136 -5.39 -1.63 13.94
N ALA A 137 -4.19 -2.20 13.98
CA ALA A 137 -3.92 -3.49 13.36
C ALA A 137 -4.77 -4.61 13.98
N SER A 138 -4.87 -4.64 15.31
CA SER A 138 -5.72 -5.62 16.02
C SER A 138 -7.20 -5.45 15.69
N ARG A 139 -7.67 -4.20 15.55
CA ARG A 139 -9.03 -3.90 15.11
C ARG A 139 -9.26 -4.34 13.66
N ALA A 140 -8.34 -4.03 12.75
CA ALA A 140 -8.49 -4.28 11.32
C ALA A 140 -8.48 -5.77 10.94
N ILE A 141 -7.75 -6.61 11.68
CA ILE A 141 -7.73 -8.06 11.46
C ILE A 141 -8.83 -8.81 12.22
N SER A 142 -9.59 -8.11 13.07
CA SER A 142 -10.72 -8.72 13.77
C SER A 142 -11.84 -9.05 12.79
N SER A 143 -12.40 -10.24 12.91
CA SER A 143 -13.47 -10.73 12.04
C SER A 143 -14.75 -10.93 12.84
N ASN A 144 -15.87 -10.50 12.28
CA ASN A 144 -17.18 -10.90 12.78
C ASN A 144 -17.57 -12.22 12.09
N THR A 145 -17.54 -13.32 12.84
CA THR A 145 -17.88 -14.64 12.29
C THR A 145 -19.40 -14.86 12.17
N ASP A 146 -20.20 -14.09 12.90
CA ASP A 146 -21.67 -14.15 12.84
C ASP A 146 -22.22 -13.49 11.57
N ALA A 147 -21.53 -12.46 11.06
CA ALA A 147 -21.88 -11.74 9.83
C ALA A 147 -21.03 -12.15 8.61
N TRP A 148 -20.52 -13.40 8.62
CA TRP A 148 -19.61 -13.90 7.59
C TRP A 148 -20.31 -14.11 6.24
N ILE A 149 -19.81 -13.48 5.17
CA ILE A 149 -20.32 -13.66 3.81
C ILE A 149 -19.41 -14.57 2.98
N PRO A 150 -19.96 -15.31 1.99
CA PRO A 150 -19.14 -16.03 1.01
C PRO A 150 -18.17 -15.09 0.31
N THR A 151 -16.99 -15.59 -0.03
CA THR A 151 -15.98 -14.83 -0.79
C THR A 151 -16.61 -14.33 -2.10
N PRO A 152 -16.63 -13.01 -2.35
CA PRO A 152 -17.20 -12.46 -3.57
C PRO A 152 -16.52 -13.09 -4.80
N PRO A 153 -17.27 -13.39 -5.88
CA PRO A 153 -16.77 -14.16 -7.02
C PRO A 153 -15.73 -13.42 -7.87
N PHE A 154 -15.58 -12.11 -7.67
CA PHE A 154 -14.51 -11.29 -8.25
C PHE A 154 -13.19 -11.35 -7.46
N PHE A 155 -13.12 -12.14 -6.37
CA PHE A 155 -11.87 -12.56 -5.75
C PHE A 155 -11.62 -14.05 -6.08
N ALA A 156 -10.36 -14.39 -6.35
CA ALA A 156 -9.98 -15.78 -6.57
C ALA A 156 -10.26 -16.62 -5.31
N LYS A 157 -10.70 -17.87 -5.51
CA LYS A 157 -10.92 -18.82 -4.39
C LYS A 157 -9.67 -19.00 -3.53
N THR A 158 -8.51 -19.08 -4.19
CA THR A 158 -7.19 -19.04 -3.56
C THR A 158 -6.52 -17.72 -3.92
N LEU A 159 -6.86 -16.67 -3.17
CA LEU A 159 -6.29 -15.34 -3.38
C LEU A 159 -4.89 -15.28 -2.73
N LYS A 160 -3.86 -15.01 -3.54
CA LYS A 160 -2.50 -14.78 -3.02
C LYS A 160 -2.37 -13.35 -2.51
N VAL A 161 -2.01 -13.21 -1.24
CA VAL A 161 -1.79 -11.91 -0.58
C VAL A 161 -0.38 -11.87 -0.03
N PHE A 162 0.38 -10.81 -0.32
CA PHE A 162 1.71 -10.65 0.25
C PHE A 162 2.09 -9.20 0.54
N THR A 163 3.02 -9.03 1.49
CA THR A 163 3.62 -7.74 1.80
C THR A 163 5.14 -7.82 1.73
N THR A 164 5.79 -6.80 1.20
CA THR A 164 7.25 -6.68 1.24
C THR A 164 7.71 -6.34 2.67
N LEU A 165 8.89 -6.81 3.04
CA LEU A 165 9.52 -6.58 4.34
C LEU A 165 11.02 -6.35 4.14
N THR A 166 11.61 -5.51 4.99
CA THR A 166 13.07 -5.39 5.07
C THR A 166 13.55 -6.07 6.35
N ASN A 167 14.11 -7.27 6.21
CA ASN A 167 14.67 -8.03 7.32
C ASN A 167 16.07 -7.49 7.65
N LEU A 168 16.25 -6.95 8.85
CA LEU A 168 17.51 -6.35 9.30
C LEU A 168 18.63 -7.36 9.52
N GLU A 169 18.29 -8.61 9.84
CA GLU A 169 19.26 -9.70 9.95
C GLU A 169 19.68 -10.20 8.56
N GLY A 170 18.73 -10.20 7.64
CA GLY A 170 18.84 -10.80 6.32
C GLY A 170 18.82 -12.33 6.37
N ILE A 171 18.62 -12.94 5.21
CA ILE A 171 18.64 -14.40 5.05
C ILE A 171 20.02 -14.77 4.49
N PRO A 172 20.79 -15.64 5.16
CA PRO A 172 22.12 -16.02 4.69
C PRO A 172 22.03 -17.00 3.52
N TYR A 173 22.81 -16.74 2.48
CA TYR A 173 22.98 -17.59 1.31
C TYR A 173 24.45 -17.95 1.15
N LYS A 174 24.72 -19.19 0.74
CA LYS A 174 26.07 -19.62 0.39
C LYS A 174 26.14 -19.90 -1.10
N ILE A 175 27.09 -19.26 -1.77
CA ILE A 175 27.34 -19.47 -3.19
C ILE A 175 28.66 -20.21 -3.33
N GLY A 176 28.63 -21.34 -4.05
CA GLY A 176 29.82 -22.07 -4.43
C GLY A 176 30.48 -21.40 -5.62
N PHE A 177 31.77 -21.11 -5.51
CA PHE A 177 32.61 -20.67 -6.63
C PHE A 177 33.66 -21.72 -6.94
N ASN A 178 33.88 -21.97 -8.23
CA ASN A 178 35.04 -22.75 -8.67
C ASN A 178 36.28 -21.87 -8.48
N SER A 179 37.07 -22.14 -7.43
CA SER A 179 38.30 -21.41 -7.13
C SER A 179 39.37 -22.36 -6.61
N GLU A 180 40.64 -21.95 -6.62
CA GLU A 180 41.75 -22.71 -6.03
C GLU A 180 41.61 -22.93 -4.51
N VAL A 181 40.74 -22.17 -3.85
CA VAL A 181 40.43 -22.33 -2.43
C VAL A 181 39.41 -23.47 -2.26
N LEU A 182 39.89 -24.61 -1.76
CA LEU A 182 39.14 -25.88 -1.57
C LEU A 182 37.84 -25.77 -0.74
N GLN A 183 37.60 -24.66 -0.04
CA GLN A 183 36.40 -24.41 0.79
C GLN A 183 35.90 -22.95 0.78
N SER A 184 36.05 -22.18 -0.30
CA SER A 184 35.51 -20.81 -0.34
C SER A 184 34.00 -20.80 -0.64
N GLN A 185 33.19 -21.13 0.37
CA GLN A 185 31.76 -20.79 0.32
C GLN A 185 31.64 -19.27 0.48
N TYR A 186 31.21 -18.58 -0.57
CA TYR A 186 30.93 -17.15 -0.49
C TYR A 186 29.59 -16.95 0.22
N ASN A 187 29.63 -16.36 1.42
CA ASN A 187 28.44 -16.08 2.20
C ASN A 187 27.94 -14.66 1.85
N MET A 188 26.66 -14.54 1.51
CA MET A 188 25.96 -13.26 1.35
C MET A 188 24.71 -13.25 2.22
N SER A 189 24.23 -12.06 2.61
CA SER A 189 22.94 -11.90 3.28
C SER A 189 21.99 -11.10 2.40
N VAL A 190 20.78 -11.62 2.21
CA VAL A 190 19.74 -10.95 1.43
C VAL A 190 18.70 -10.40 2.40
N HIS A 191 18.51 -9.08 2.39
CA HIS A 191 17.63 -8.38 3.33
C HIS A 191 16.18 -8.21 2.85
N ASN A 192 15.90 -8.62 1.60
CA ASN A 192 14.54 -8.70 1.08
C ASN A 192 13.79 -9.86 1.73
N ASP A 193 12.65 -9.55 2.32
CA ASP A 193 11.75 -10.54 2.92
C ASP A 193 10.31 -10.27 2.47
N TYR A 194 9.46 -11.29 2.57
CA TYR A 194 8.07 -11.26 2.16
C TYR A 194 7.22 -12.07 3.14
N ALA A 195 6.10 -11.50 3.56
CA ALA A 195 5.05 -12.28 4.22
C ALA A 195 4.04 -12.70 3.15
N CYS A 196 3.98 -14.00 2.85
CA CYS A 196 3.19 -14.59 1.77
C CYS A 196 2.05 -15.45 2.32
N PHE A 197 0.82 -15.18 1.88
CA PHE A 197 -0.40 -15.82 2.38
C PHE A 197 -1.32 -16.32 1.27
N ASN A 198 -1.89 -17.52 1.46
CA ASN A 198 -3.01 -18.05 0.68
C ASN A 198 -4.30 -17.77 1.47
N LEU A 199 -5.09 -16.77 1.06
CA LEU A 199 -6.33 -16.40 1.75
C LEU A 199 -7.40 -17.49 1.61
N ASN A 200 -8.17 -17.70 2.68
CA ASN A 200 -9.21 -18.72 2.84
C ASN A 200 -8.69 -20.16 2.76
N ALA A 201 -7.38 -20.37 2.88
CA ALA A 201 -6.80 -21.69 3.05
C ALA A 201 -6.69 -22.04 4.54
N ASP A 202 -7.02 -23.29 4.89
CA ASP A 202 -6.87 -23.82 6.25
C ASP A 202 -5.60 -24.66 6.41
N THR A 203 -5.06 -25.20 5.31
CA THR A 203 -3.94 -26.13 5.33
C THR A 203 -2.78 -25.61 4.50
N TYR A 204 -1.57 -25.83 4.99
CA TYR A 204 -0.35 -25.49 4.28
C TYR A 204 -0.13 -26.42 3.08
N GLN A 205 0.22 -25.85 1.92
CA GLN A 205 0.34 -26.56 0.64
C GLN A 205 1.80 -26.83 0.22
N GLN A 206 2.76 -26.66 1.14
CA GLN A 206 4.19 -26.89 0.90
C GLN A 206 4.78 -26.05 -0.25
N ASP A 207 4.28 -24.82 -0.41
CA ASP A 207 4.64 -23.89 -1.48
C ASP A 207 5.35 -22.63 -0.94
N GLY A 208 5.64 -22.60 0.36
CA GLY A 208 6.16 -21.41 1.04
C GLY A 208 5.14 -20.29 1.26
N TRP A 209 3.84 -20.52 1.01
CA TRP A 209 2.75 -19.58 1.28
C TRP A 209 1.92 -20.04 2.48
N MET A 210 1.81 -19.19 3.51
CA MET A 210 1.09 -19.53 4.73
C MET A 210 -0.43 -19.57 4.47
N PRO A 211 -1.17 -20.58 4.97
CA PRO A 211 -2.63 -20.52 4.94
C PRO A 211 -3.11 -19.34 5.80
N LEU A 212 -4.05 -18.54 5.32
CA LEU A 212 -4.61 -17.41 6.06
C LEU A 212 -6.13 -17.51 6.06
N ASN A 213 -6.72 -17.71 7.23
CA ASN A 213 -8.17 -17.81 7.37
C ASN A 213 -8.66 -16.99 8.58
N PHE A 214 -9.37 -15.88 8.31
CA PHE A 214 -9.91 -15.01 9.35
C PHE A 214 -11.14 -15.58 10.06
N LYS A 215 -11.84 -16.56 9.47
CA LYS A 215 -12.97 -17.26 10.13
C LYS A 215 -12.47 -18.22 11.21
N ASN A 216 -11.40 -18.96 10.89
CA ASN A 216 -10.82 -19.99 11.75
C ASN A 216 -9.60 -19.49 12.55
N ASN A 217 -9.30 -18.19 12.47
CA ASN A 217 -8.17 -17.54 13.13
C ASN A 217 -6.78 -18.16 12.79
N ILE A 218 -6.60 -18.64 11.56
CA ILE A 218 -5.36 -19.26 11.09
C ILE A 218 -4.42 -18.17 10.56
N ASN A 219 -3.23 -18.07 11.17
CA ASN A 219 -2.16 -17.11 10.83
C ASN A 219 -2.57 -15.62 10.81
N THR A 220 -3.71 -15.26 11.40
CA THR A 220 -4.20 -13.87 11.48
C THR A 220 -3.26 -12.96 12.27
N ALA A 221 -2.66 -13.48 13.35
CA ALA A 221 -1.66 -12.76 14.13
C ALA A 221 -0.39 -12.49 13.32
N ILE A 222 0.07 -13.46 12.52
CA ILE A 222 1.22 -13.29 11.62
C ILE A 222 0.89 -12.24 10.54
N ALA A 223 -0.33 -12.27 9.97
CA ALA A 223 -0.78 -11.27 9.01
C ALA A 223 -0.84 -9.86 9.62
N ARG A 224 -1.33 -9.73 10.86
CA ARG A 224 -1.32 -8.46 11.61
C ARG A 224 0.11 -7.96 11.83
N ASP A 225 1.01 -8.82 12.27
CA ASP A 225 2.38 -8.45 12.58
C ASP A 225 3.14 -8.09 11.28
N ALA A 226 2.86 -8.79 10.17
CA ALA A 226 3.37 -8.45 8.84
C ALA A 226 2.86 -7.09 8.35
N ALA A 227 1.57 -6.78 8.55
CA ALA A 227 1.01 -5.47 8.21
C ALA A 227 1.70 -4.36 9.02
N MET A 228 1.93 -4.56 10.32
CA MET A 228 2.68 -3.59 11.13
C MET A 228 4.14 -3.46 10.69
N ALA A 229 4.78 -4.58 10.32
CA ALA A 229 6.19 -4.62 9.92
C ALA A 229 6.43 -3.92 8.59
N THR A 230 5.57 -4.17 7.59
CA THR A 230 5.73 -3.56 6.26
C THR A 230 5.61 -2.05 6.29
N GLY A 231 4.86 -1.47 7.24
CA GLY A 231 4.73 -0.01 7.45
C GLY A 231 5.62 0.58 8.55
N ALA A 232 6.58 -0.19 9.09
CA ALA A 232 7.46 0.28 10.17
C ALA A 232 8.56 1.21 9.64
N PHE A 233 8.18 2.46 9.34
CA PHE A 233 9.04 3.47 8.73
C PHE A 233 10.39 3.57 9.47
N PRO A 234 11.54 3.43 8.78
CA PRO A 234 12.85 3.31 9.42
C PRO A 234 13.14 4.52 10.31
N ILE A 235 13.68 4.28 11.51
CA ILE A 235 14.01 5.29 12.53
C ILE A 235 12.75 5.96 13.14
N GLY A 236 11.77 6.34 12.33
CA GLY A 236 10.53 7.00 12.73
C GLY A 236 9.63 6.13 13.60
N LEU A 237 9.43 4.86 13.24
CA LEU A 237 8.57 3.90 13.92
C LEU A 237 9.36 2.69 14.39
N LYS A 238 8.86 2.04 15.45
CA LYS A 238 9.52 0.86 16.05
C LYS A 238 9.56 -0.28 15.03
N SER A 239 10.73 -0.90 14.86
CA SER A 239 10.88 -2.14 14.10
C SER A 239 9.97 -3.23 14.69
N ARG A 240 9.55 -4.19 13.86
CA ARG A 240 8.61 -5.24 14.23
C ARG A 240 9.23 -6.61 14.10
N LEU A 241 8.97 -7.46 15.08
CA LEU A 241 9.35 -8.87 15.00
C LEU A 241 8.26 -9.63 14.24
N LEU A 242 8.66 -10.55 13.36
CA LEU A 242 7.76 -11.45 12.66
C LEU A 242 8.25 -12.88 12.84
N SER A 243 7.45 -13.72 13.48
CA SER A 243 7.78 -15.13 13.73
C SER A 243 6.97 -16.02 12.80
N ARG A 244 7.64 -16.87 12.03
CA ARG A 244 7.05 -17.81 11.06
C ARG A 244 7.70 -19.18 11.23
N SER A 245 7.04 -20.24 10.79
CA SER A 245 7.72 -21.54 10.69
C SER A 245 8.89 -21.43 9.71
N LYS A 246 10.04 -22.00 10.08
CA LYS A 246 11.26 -22.04 9.25
C LYS A 246 11.01 -22.80 7.96
N LYS A 247 10.19 -23.86 8.00
CA LYS A 247 9.70 -24.58 6.81
C LYS A 247 9.13 -23.63 5.74
N VAL A 248 8.28 -22.70 6.14
CA VAL A 248 7.68 -21.72 5.22
C VAL A 248 8.74 -20.85 4.54
N ILE A 249 9.78 -20.46 5.28
CA ILE A 249 10.88 -19.65 4.72
C ILE A 249 11.70 -20.47 3.72
N MET A 250 11.97 -21.73 4.06
CA MET A 250 12.78 -22.63 3.22
C MET A 250 12.07 -23.10 1.96
N GLU A 251 10.76 -23.30 2.01
CA GLU A 251 9.96 -23.72 0.85
C GLU A 251 9.52 -22.53 -0.02
N ASN A 252 9.72 -21.28 0.43
CA ASN A 252 9.34 -20.10 -0.34
C ASN A 252 10.40 -19.77 -1.40
N PRO A 253 10.06 -19.87 -2.71
CA PRO A 253 11.02 -19.67 -3.79
C PRO A 253 11.53 -18.22 -3.89
N TRP A 254 10.87 -17.25 -3.25
CA TRP A 254 11.35 -15.87 -3.20
C TRP A 254 12.39 -15.66 -2.10
N LEU A 255 12.35 -16.46 -1.04
CA LEU A 255 13.19 -16.34 0.15
C LEU A 255 14.31 -17.39 0.20
N ASN A 256 14.20 -18.48 -0.57
CA ASN A 256 15.21 -19.53 -0.68
C ASN A 256 15.48 -19.87 -2.16
N GLN A 257 16.26 -19.04 -2.83
CA GLN A 257 16.55 -19.21 -4.27
C GLN A 257 17.58 -20.31 -4.58
N THR A 258 18.35 -20.76 -3.59
CA THR A 258 19.46 -21.70 -3.82
C THR A 258 19.13 -23.14 -3.40
N ASN A 259 17.93 -23.40 -2.88
CA ASN A 259 17.54 -24.68 -2.27
C ASN A 259 18.55 -25.20 -1.24
N GLN A 260 19.38 -24.32 -0.68
CA GLN A 260 20.34 -24.72 0.34
C GLN A 260 19.62 -24.79 1.67
N GLN A 261 19.47 -26.02 2.18
CA GLN A 261 18.92 -26.25 3.50
C GLN A 261 19.77 -25.50 4.53
N THR A 262 19.14 -24.56 5.23
CA THR A 262 19.73 -24.04 6.47
C THR A 262 19.76 -25.17 7.49
N THR A 263 20.86 -25.32 8.22
CA THR A 263 20.99 -26.34 9.27
C THR A 263 19.93 -26.12 10.37
N GLY A 264 19.30 -27.18 10.88
CA GLY A 264 18.30 -27.15 11.96
C GLY A 264 16.96 -27.81 11.58
N ASP A 265 16.02 -27.93 12.52
CA ASP A 265 14.73 -28.58 12.29
C ASP A 265 13.81 -27.68 11.45
N GLU A 266 13.04 -28.24 10.52
CA GLU A 266 12.11 -27.47 9.68
C GLU A 266 10.90 -26.96 10.49
N GLU A 267 10.58 -27.65 11.60
CA GLU A 267 9.52 -27.25 12.54
C GLU A 267 9.92 -26.07 13.44
N ASP A 268 11.18 -25.62 13.40
CA ASP A 268 11.65 -24.47 14.18
C ASP A 268 10.91 -23.18 13.79
N ILE A 269 10.78 -22.25 14.74
CA ILE A 269 10.29 -20.90 14.47
C ILE A 269 11.46 -20.00 14.05
N TYR A 270 11.30 -19.34 12.91
CA TYR A 270 12.21 -18.32 12.40
C TYR A 270 11.64 -16.93 12.66
N THR A 271 12.30 -16.17 13.54
CA THR A 271 11.89 -14.81 13.91
C THR A 271 12.81 -13.80 13.23
N THR A 272 12.24 -12.90 12.44
CA THR A 272 12.98 -11.79 11.81
C THR A 272 12.64 -10.46 12.45
N GLN A 273 13.64 -9.56 12.53
CA GLN A 273 13.42 -8.16 12.89
C GLN A 273 13.28 -7.32 11.63
N ASN A 274 12.13 -6.69 11.46
CA ASN A 274 11.74 -6.05 10.21
C ASN A 274 11.47 -4.56 10.38
N ILE A 275 11.80 -3.81 9.34
CA ILE A 275 11.34 -2.43 9.10
C ILE A 275 10.56 -2.38 7.79
N ASP A 276 10.12 -1.18 7.41
CA ASP A 276 9.31 -0.93 6.23
C ASP A 276 9.85 -1.65 4.98
N GLY A 277 8.99 -2.42 4.32
CA GLY A 277 9.36 -3.19 3.13
C GLY A 277 9.63 -2.32 1.91
N GLY A 278 9.05 -1.12 1.90
CA GLY A 278 9.29 -0.12 0.87
C GLY A 278 10.68 0.48 0.91
N LEU A 279 11.50 0.24 1.94
CA LEU A 279 12.91 0.64 1.93
C LEU A 279 13.67 -0.02 0.77
N ILE A 280 13.44 -1.32 0.54
CA ILE A 280 14.08 -2.05 -0.56
C ILE A 280 13.14 -2.21 -1.76
N ASN A 281 11.89 -2.61 -1.55
CA ASN A 281 10.94 -2.86 -2.64
C ASN A 281 9.60 -2.16 -2.37
N ASN A 282 9.49 -0.91 -2.83
CA ASN A 282 8.30 -0.07 -2.65
C ASN A 282 7.14 -0.45 -3.57
N GLU A 283 7.44 -1.06 -4.70
CA GLU A 283 6.47 -1.41 -5.74
C GLU A 283 6.77 -2.85 -6.19
N PRO A 284 6.19 -3.88 -5.55
CA PRO A 284 6.49 -5.27 -5.87
C PRO A 284 5.89 -5.77 -7.20
N PHE A 285 5.88 -4.91 -8.23
CA PHE A 285 5.31 -5.14 -9.56
C PHE A 285 5.74 -6.48 -10.17
N GLU A 286 7.05 -6.78 -10.17
CA GLU A 286 7.59 -8.02 -10.74
C GLU A 286 7.03 -9.27 -10.05
N LYS A 287 6.80 -9.20 -8.74
CA LYS A 287 6.25 -10.33 -7.97
C LYS A 287 4.76 -10.51 -8.25
N VAL A 288 4.01 -9.43 -8.41
CA VAL A 288 2.61 -9.52 -8.84
C VAL A 288 2.52 -10.08 -10.26
N LYS A 289 3.32 -9.57 -11.20
CA LYS A 289 3.38 -10.07 -12.59
C LYS A 289 3.77 -11.55 -12.64
N GLN A 290 4.80 -11.95 -11.89
CA GLN A 290 5.22 -13.34 -11.78
C GLN A 290 4.06 -14.25 -11.36
N LEU A 291 3.34 -13.90 -10.29
CA LEU A 291 2.20 -14.70 -9.82
C LEU A 291 1.04 -14.73 -10.81
N LEU A 292 0.76 -13.64 -11.52
CA LEU A 292 -0.26 -13.64 -12.57
C LEU A 292 0.10 -14.60 -13.69
N ASN A 293 1.36 -14.58 -14.14
CA ASN A 293 1.84 -15.50 -15.18
C ASN A 293 1.74 -16.97 -14.74
N GLU A 294 2.05 -17.27 -13.47
CA GLU A 294 1.87 -18.60 -12.89
C GLU A 294 0.38 -19.02 -12.88
N ILE A 295 -0.53 -18.10 -12.58
CA ILE A 295 -1.98 -18.36 -12.50
C ILE A 295 -2.60 -18.55 -13.90
N THR A 296 -2.18 -17.75 -14.89
CA THR A 296 -2.72 -17.81 -16.26
C THR A 296 -2.00 -18.81 -17.17
N GLY A 297 -0.80 -19.26 -16.79
CA GLY A 297 0.09 -20.03 -17.66
C GLY A 297 0.63 -19.23 -18.84
N GLU A 298 0.53 -17.90 -18.80
CA GLU A 298 0.93 -17.00 -19.89
C GLU A 298 2.40 -16.61 -19.74
N LEU A 299 3.30 -17.29 -20.46
CA LEU A 299 4.75 -17.04 -20.44
C LEU A 299 5.24 -16.21 -21.64
N ASP A 300 4.38 -15.96 -22.64
CA ASP A 300 4.71 -15.18 -23.83
C ASP A 300 4.55 -13.68 -23.57
N GLU A 301 5.66 -12.94 -23.56
CA GLU A 301 5.67 -11.49 -23.36
C GLU A 301 4.89 -10.72 -24.44
N VAL A 302 4.84 -11.23 -25.68
CA VAL A 302 4.11 -10.57 -26.77
C VAL A 302 2.61 -10.63 -26.52
N ALA A 303 2.10 -11.79 -26.10
CA ALA A 303 0.70 -11.98 -25.75
C ALA A 303 0.30 -11.11 -24.54
N GLN A 304 1.13 -11.06 -23.50
CA GLN A 304 0.90 -10.24 -22.29
C GLN A 304 0.73 -8.75 -22.59
N HIS A 305 1.43 -8.25 -23.62
CA HIS A 305 1.40 -6.84 -24.02
C HIS A 305 0.41 -6.54 -25.16
N SER A 306 -0.30 -7.55 -25.67
CA SER A 306 -1.25 -7.39 -26.77
C SER A 306 -2.68 -7.25 -26.26
N PHE A 307 -3.35 -6.15 -26.60
CA PHE A 307 -4.78 -5.98 -26.34
C PHE A 307 -5.68 -7.03 -27.01
N ASN A 308 -5.15 -7.82 -27.95
CA ASN A 308 -5.89 -8.90 -28.62
C ASN A 308 -5.83 -10.23 -27.87
N GLN A 309 -4.90 -10.39 -26.91
CA GLN A 309 -4.60 -11.70 -26.30
C GLN A 309 -4.47 -11.69 -24.78
N PHE A 310 -4.16 -10.54 -24.16
CA PHE A 310 -3.87 -10.43 -22.73
C PHE A 310 -4.95 -11.02 -21.82
N LYS A 311 -4.57 -11.96 -20.95
CA LYS A 311 -5.51 -12.61 -20.01
C LYS A 311 -5.41 -12.08 -18.59
N SER A 312 -4.37 -11.29 -18.32
CA SER A 312 -4.15 -10.68 -17.03
C SER A 312 -3.51 -9.31 -17.13
N THR A 313 -3.57 -8.55 -16.04
CA THR A 313 -2.89 -7.27 -15.93
C THR A 313 -2.49 -6.96 -14.50
N VAL A 314 -1.36 -6.26 -14.35
CA VAL A 314 -1.00 -5.62 -13.08
C VAL A 314 -1.68 -4.27 -13.01
N LEU A 315 -2.52 -4.07 -12.00
CA LEU A 315 -3.10 -2.77 -11.68
C LEU A 315 -2.31 -2.18 -10.51
N MET A 316 -1.48 -1.19 -10.83
CA MET A 316 -0.66 -0.48 -9.86
C MET A 316 -1.45 0.67 -9.24
N ILE A 317 -1.42 0.77 -7.92
CA ILE A 317 -2.01 1.89 -7.16
C ILE A 317 -0.85 2.58 -6.47
N ASP A 318 -0.54 3.79 -6.92
CA ASP A 318 0.63 4.53 -6.44
C ASP A 318 0.24 5.98 -6.08
N PRO A 319 0.18 6.31 -4.79
CA PRO A 319 -0.04 7.68 -4.33
C PRO A 319 1.12 8.63 -4.69
N PHE A 320 2.35 8.12 -4.84
CA PHE A 320 3.54 8.92 -5.11
C PHE A 320 4.31 8.35 -6.31
N PRO A 321 3.69 8.37 -7.51
CA PRO A 321 4.35 7.86 -8.71
C PRO A 321 5.68 8.59 -8.94
N SER A 322 6.66 7.86 -9.44
CA SER A 322 7.99 8.42 -9.70
C SER A 322 7.93 9.67 -10.59
N GLU A 323 8.33 10.81 -10.04
CA GLU A 323 8.46 12.08 -10.75
C GLU A 323 9.92 12.30 -11.20
N LEU A 324 10.14 13.17 -12.19
CA LEU A 324 11.50 13.62 -12.50
C LEU A 324 12.12 14.25 -11.25
N PRO A 325 13.34 13.88 -10.87
CA PRO A 325 13.96 14.41 -9.67
C PRO A 325 14.10 15.93 -9.78
N SER A 326 13.75 16.64 -8.70
CA SER A 326 13.99 18.07 -8.56
C SER A 326 15.49 18.38 -8.60
N SER A 327 15.85 19.64 -8.88
CA SER A 327 17.24 20.09 -8.83
C SER A 327 17.90 19.76 -7.48
N PHE A 328 19.04 19.06 -7.51
CA PHE A 328 19.79 18.71 -6.30
C PHE A 328 20.53 19.93 -5.74
N THR A 329 20.30 20.27 -4.47
CA THR A 329 21.03 21.33 -3.78
C THR A 329 22.22 20.75 -3.04
N THR A 330 23.43 21.14 -3.44
CA THR A 330 24.66 20.69 -2.78
C THR A 330 24.75 21.28 -1.36
N ASN A 331 25.03 20.41 -0.39
CA ASN A 331 25.25 20.78 1.00
C ASN A 331 26.23 19.78 1.62
N GLN A 332 27.25 20.29 2.32
CA GLN A 332 28.32 19.48 2.91
C GLN A 332 28.18 19.31 4.44
N GLN A 333 27.13 19.87 5.04
CA GLN A 333 26.86 19.70 6.46
C GLN A 333 26.59 18.23 6.77
N LEU A 334 27.27 17.68 7.79
CA LEU A 334 27.23 16.25 8.15
C LEU A 334 25.80 15.69 8.22
N PHE A 335 24.90 16.37 8.93
CA PHE A 335 23.51 15.90 9.10
C PHE A 335 22.73 15.91 7.78
N VAL A 336 22.99 16.87 6.89
CA VAL A 336 22.37 16.91 5.57
C VAL A 336 22.94 15.80 4.68
N THR A 337 24.25 15.61 4.68
CA THR A 337 24.93 14.54 3.95
C THR A 337 24.47 13.16 4.39
N MET A 338 24.24 12.93 5.69
CA MET A 338 23.66 11.68 6.19
C MET A 338 22.26 11.44 5.63
N GLY A 339 21.41 12.47 5.58
CA GLY A 339 20.09 12.39 4.94
C GLY A 339 20.19 12.08 3.45
N TYR A 340 21.06 12.77 2.72
CA TYR A 340 21.33 12.50 1.30
C TYR A 340 21.85 11.08 1.06
N THR A 341 22.70 10.57 1.95
CA THR A 341 23.23 9.20 1.85
C THR A 341 22.13 8.16 2.02
N LEU A 342 21.27 8.31 3.04
CA LEU A 342 20.13 7.42 3.25
C LEU A 342 19.17 7.44 2.06
N ASN A 343 18.89 8.64 1.53
CA ASN A 343 18.05 8.80 0.35
C ASN A 343 18.68 8.13 -0.89
N ALA A 344 19.98 8.32 -1.13
CA ALA A 344 20.70 7.69 -2.24
C ALA A 344 20.70 6.15 -2.14
N ILE A 345 20.96 5.59 -0.95
CA ILE A 345 20.87 4.13 -0.70
C ILE A 345 19.46 3.64 -0.99
N THR A 346 18.44 4.33 -0.47
CA THR A 346 17.03 3.94 -0.66
C THR A 346 16.63 3.97 -2.13
N GLN A 347 16.96 5.04 -2.86
CA GLN A 347 16.67 5.15 -4.30
C GLN A 347 17.41 4.06 -5.09
N GLN A 348 18.68 3.78 -4.77
CA GLN A 348 19.45 2.75 -5.42
C GLN A 348 18.90 1.35 -5.17
N MET A 349 18.44 1.06 -3.95
CA MET A 349 17.83 -0.24 -3.61
C MET A 349 16.49 -0.45 -4.30
N ARG A 350 15.71 0.62 -4.49
CA ARG A 350 14.44 0.60 -5.23
C ARG A 350 14.63 0.54 -6.75
N ALA A 351 15.81 0.92 -7.26
CA ALA A 351 16.11 0.88 -8.68
C ALA A 351 16.17 -0.58 -9.16
N LYS A 352 15.22 -0.97 -10.02
CA LYS A 352 15.17 -2.32 -10.58
C LYS A 352 16.05 -2.42 -11.83
N PRO A 353 16.92 -3.43 -11.94
CA PRO A 353 17.64 -3.71 -13.18
C PRO A 353 16.70 -4.41 -14.18
N VAL A 354 15.95 -3.65 -14.99
CA VAL A 354 15.22 -4.16 -16.16
C VAL A 354 15.36 -3.16 -17.31
N PRO A 355 15.48 -3.59 -18.58
CA PRO A 355 15.36 -2.68 -19.71
C PRO A 355 13.94 -2.08 -19.71
N LEU A 356 13.81 -0.85 -19.19
CA LEU A 356 12.60 -0.01 -19.21
C LEU A 356 11.93 0.07 -20.59
N ILE A 357 12.64 -0.28 -21.66
CA ILE A 357 12.24 -0.19 -23.07
C ILE A 357 10.90 -0.90 -23.36
N ASN A 358 10.54 -1.96 -22.64
CA ASN A 358 9.28 -2.68 -22.89
C ASN A 358 8.05 -2.11 -22.16
N ALA A 359 8.24 -1.41 -21.03
CA ALA A 359 7.18 -0.85 -20.19
C ALA A 359 6.70 0.55 -20.62
N LEU A 360 7.35 1.16 -21.62
CA LEU A 360 7.22 2.58 -21.98
C LEU A 360 6.19 2.91 -23.06
N ALA A 361 5.46 1.93 -23.58
CA ALA A 361 4.55 2.16 -24.70
C ALA A 361 3.09 2.14 -24.18
N ALA A 362 2.44 3.30 -24.17
CA ALA A 362 1.07 3.49 -23.67
C ALA A 362 0.00 2.73 -24.50
N ASP A 363 0.40 2.15 -25.63
CA ASP A 363 -0.39 1.31 -26.52
C ASP A 363 -0.29 -0.19 -26.19
N LYS A 364 0.50 -0.58 -25.18
CA LYS A 364 0.61 -1.98 -24.73
C LYS A 364 -0.35 -2.30 -23.60
N ALA A 365 -0.90 -3.50 -23.64
CA ALA A 365 -1.69 -4.07 -22.56
C ALA A 365 -0.81 -4.60 -21.41
N GLY A 366 -1.46 -5.16 -20.38
CA GLY A 366 -0.81 -5.94 -19.32
C GLY A 366 -0.35 -5.16 -18.09
N GLN A 367 -0.40 -3.83 -18.12
CA GLN A 367 -0.15 -3.00 -16.93
C GLN A 367 -0.95 -1.68 -16.97
N PHE A 368 -1.46 -1.27 -15.81
CA PHE A 368 -2.15 0.00 -15.64
C PHE A 368 -1.78 0.68 -14.33
N LEU A 369 -1.91 2.00 -14.28
CA LEU A 369 -1.60 2.82 -13.11
C LEU A 369 -2.81 3.67 -12.69
N ILE A 370 -3.17 3.59 -11.41
CA ILE A 370 -4.06 4.53 -10.73
C ILE A 370 -3.20 5.47 -9.90
N ALA A 371 -3.07 6.71 -10.36
CA ALA A 371 -2.29 7.75 -9.71
C ALA A 371 -3.14 9.01 -9.42
N PRO A 372 -2.78 9.80 -8.39
CA PRO A 372 -3.55 10.97 -7.98
C PRO A 372 -3.65 12.02 -9.08
N THR A 373 -4.89 12.42 -9.39
CA THR A 373 -5.15 13.56 -10.28
C THR A 373 -6.34 14.37 -9.78
N ARG A 374 -6.20 15.70 -9.77
CA ARG A 374 -7.25 16.64 -9.39
C ARG A 374 -7.54 17.62 -10.53
N PRO A 375 -8.80 17.76 -10.97
CA PRO A 375 -9.16 18.81 -11.93
C PRO A 375 -9.01 20.19 -11.31
N ILE A 376 -8.49 21.16 -12.07
CA ILE A 376 -8.54 22.57 -11.70
C ILE A 376 -9.88 23.12 -12.16
N ILE A 377 -10.76 23.44 -11.19
CA ILE A 377 -12.03 24.10 -11.45
C ILE A 377 -11.76 25.61 -11.49
N ASP A 378 -11.37 26.13 -12.66
CA ASP A 378 -11.25 27.57 -12.92
C ASP A 378 -12.43 28.08 -13.77
N ALA A 379 -12.67 29.39 -13.73
CA ALA A 379 -13.74 30.04 -14.52
C ALA A 379 -13.52 29.93 -16.05
N THR A 380 -12.35 29.43 -16.49
CA THR A 380 -11.98 29.30 -17.89
C THR A 380 -12.17 27.88 -18.44
N ASN A 381 -12.56 26.90 -17.61
CA ASN A 381 -12.65 25.49 -17.98
C ASN A 381 -11.39 25.00 -18.72
N SER A 382 -10.21 25.40 -18.25
CA SER A 382 -8.95 25.17 -18.98
C SER A 382 -8.54 23.69 -19.11
N GLY A 383 -9.25 22.76 -18.45
CA GLY A 383 -8.98 21.33 -18.50
C GLY A 383 -7.66 20.92 -17.81
N LYS A 384 -6.96 21.85 -17.16
CA LYS A 384 -5.72 21.58 -16.45
C LYS A 384 -5.96 20.68 -15.24
N LYS A 385 -5.03 19.75 -15.02
CA LYS A 385 -5.03 18.83 -13.87
C LYS A 385 -3.78 19.06 -13.03
N ILE A 386 -3.93 18.84 -11.73
CA ILE A 386 -2.81 18.68 -10.81
C ILE A 386 -2.60 17.18 -10.66
N GLU A 387 -1.35 16.73 -10.79
CA GLU A 387 -1.00 15.30 -10.87
C GLU A 387 0.04 14.95 -9.81
N GLY A 388 0.12 13.66 -9.49
CA GLY A 388 1.14 13.09 -8.62
C GLY A 388 1.10 13.63 -7.20
N SER A 389 2.28 13.84 -6.61
CA SER A 389 2.44 14.24 -5.20
C SER A 389 1.69 15.53 -4.84
N LYS A 390 1.55 16.45 -5.81
CA LYS A 390 0.86 17.75 -5.63
C LYS A 390 -0.66 17.64 -5.54
N ALA A 391 -1.24 16.52 -5.97
CA ALA A 391 -2.67 16.28 -5.85
C ALA A 391 -3.05 15.69 -4.48
N ILE A 392 -2.09 15.21 -3.70
CA ILE A 392 -2.29 14.59 -2.39
C ILE A 392 -2.11 15.61 -1.25
N ALA A 393 -3.06 15.65 -0.31
CA ALA A 393 -2.98 16.50 0.87
C ALA A 393 -2.02 15.94 1.93
N CYS A 394 -1.98 14.61 2.12
CA CYS A 394 -1.04 13.94 3.01
C CYS A 394 0.43 13.96 2.54
N GLY A 395 0.74 14.47 1.35
CA GLY A 395 2.08 14.45 0.75
C GLY A 395 3.10 15.38 1.41
N ALA A 396 2.64 16.38 2.18
CA ALA A 396 3.56 17.26 2.91
C ALA A 396 4.30 16.53 4.04
N PHE A 397 5.50 17.02 4.38
CA PHE A 397 6.43 16.42 5.36
C PHE A 397 6.75 14.96 5.05
N ASP A 398 7.19 14.66 3.82
CA ASP A 398 7.52 13.31 3.35
C ASP A 398 6.40 12.28 3.59
N GLY A 399 5.14 12.71 3.42
CA GLY A 399 3.99 11.83 3.60
C GLY A 399 3.47 11.73 5.04
N PHE A 400 3.93 12.54 6.00
CA PHE A 400 3.48 12.51 7.40
C PHE A 400 2.37 13.52 7.74
N SER A 401 2.10 14.50 6.89
CA SER A 401 1.10 15.54 7.18
C SER A 401 -0.30 15.01 7.44
N GLY A 402 -0.65 13.82 6.93
CA GLY A 402 -1.91 13.15 7.23
C GLY A 402 -2.13 12.85 8.70
N PHE A 403 -1.09 12.76 9.54
CA PHE A 403 -1.26 12.56 10.99
C PHE A 403 -1.65 13.84 11.74
N MET A 404 -1.44 15.02 11.15
CA MET A 404 -1.72 16.31 11.79
C MET A 404 -3.23 16.60 11.84
N GLN A 405 -3.96 16.26 10.77
CA GLN A 405 -5.40 16.50 10.67
C GLN A 405 -6.14 15.42 9.90
N LYS A 406 -7.32 15.04 10.40
CA LYS A 406 -8.23 14.09 9.72
C LYS A 406 -8.68 14.57 8.34
N GLU A 407 -8.85 15.88 8.13
CA GLU A 407 -9.28 16.45 6.85
C GLU A 407 -8.35 16.08 5.68
N PHE A 408 -7.05 15.91 5.94
CA PHE A 408 -6.07 15.54 4.91
C PHE A 408 -6.32 14.10 4.45
N ARG A 409 -6.56 13.20 5.41
CA ARG A 409 -6.86 11.78 5.16
C ARG A 409 -8.24 11.62 4.49
N ILE A 410 -9.23 12.43 4.91
CA ILE A 410 -10.55 12.49 4.27
C ILE A 410 -10.41 12.88 2.80
N HIS A 411 -9.67 13.95 2.52
CA HIS A 411 -9.40 14.41 1.16
C HIS A 411 -8.81 13.29 0.31
N ASP A 412 -7.70 12.71 0.74
CA ASP A 412 -6.98 11.72 -0.05
C ASP A 412 -7.80 10.45 -0.28
N TYR A 413 -8.59 10.03 0.70
CA TYR A 413 -9.52 8.91 0.57
C TYR A 413 -10.58 9.14 -0.52
N PHE A 414 -11.26 10.28 -0.52
CA PHE A 414 -12.26 10.58 -1.54
C PHE A 414 -11.62 10.88 -2.90
N LEU A 415 -10.41 11.43 -2.93
CA LEU A 415 -9.62 11.57 -4.16
C LEU A 415 -9.31 10.20 -4.76
N GLY A 416 -8.90 9.22 -3.93
CA GLY A 416 -8.67 7.83 -4.35
C GLY A 416 -9.91 7.19 -4.94
N ARG A 417 -11.08 7.35 -4.28
CA ARG A 417 -12.36 6.87 -4.82
C ARG A 417 -12.67 7.50 -6.19
N TYR A 418 -12.54 8.81 -6.30
CA TYR A 418 -12.78 9.54 -7.56
C TYR A 418 -11.80 9.14 -8.67
N ASN A 419 -10.51 9.01 -8.37
CA ASN A 419 -9.51 8.62 -9.36
C ASN A 419 -9.70 7.17 -9.81
N CYS A 420 -10.10 6.26 -8.93
CA CYS A 420 -10.50 4.91 -9.32
C CYS A 420 -11.71 4.93 -10.26
N GLU A 421 -12.75 5.70 -9.96
CA GLU A 421 -13.92 5.85 -10.84
C GLU A 421 -13.53 6.34 -12.23
N MET A 422 -12.77 7.43 -12.31
CA MET A 422 -12.33 7.99 -13.60
C MET A 422 -11.40 7.04 -14.35
N PHE A 423 -10.55 6.31 -13.63
CA PHE A 423 -9.68 5.28 -14.18
C PHE A 423 -10.48 4.15 -14.83
N LEU A 424 -11.46 3.57 -14.12
CA LEU A 424 -12.29 2.47 -14.65
C LEU A 424 -13.09 2.89 -15.88
N ARG A 425 -13.58 4.13 -15.91
CA ARG A 425 -14.35 4.66 -17.05
C ARG A 425 -13.51 4.85 -18.32
N ASN A 426 -12.28 5.33 -18.16
CA ASN A 426 -11.57 5.98 -19.27
C ASN A 426 -10.24 5.32 -19.65
N TYR A 427 -9.60 4.65 -18.69
CA TYR A 427 -8.23 4.15 -18.83
C TYR A 427 -8.17 2.63 -18.70
N PHE A 428 -8.98 2.03 -17.83
CA PHE A 428 -9.09 0.57 -17.73
C PHE A 428 -10.04 0.00 -18.78
N THR A 429 -9.62 0.11 -20.03
CA THR A 429 -10.45 -0.14 -21.20
C THR A 429 -9.74 -1.06 -22.18
N ILE A 430 -10.52 -1.70 -23.05
CA ILE A 430 -10.04 -2.47 -24.19
C ILE A 430 -10.39 -1.71 -25.48
N PRO A 431 -9.45 -1.50 -26.42
CA PRO A 431 -9.72 -0.85 -27.69
C PRO A 431 -10.85 -1.54 -28.47
N ALA A 432 -11.68 -0.76 -29.17
CA ALA A 432 -12.86 -1.27 -29.85
C ALA A 432 -12.53 -2.33 -30.91
N GLU A 433 -11.42 -2.15 -31.62
CA GLU A 433 -10.88 -3.10 -32.59
C GLU A 433 -10.45 -4.43 -31.95
N SER A 434 -9.91 -4.37 -30.73
CA SER A 434 -9.47 -5.55 -29.98
C SER A 434 -10.65 -6.34 -29.41
N VAL A 435 -11.77 -5.69 -29.07
CA VAL A 435 -12.95 -6.40 -28.56
C VAL A 435 -13.47 -7.45 -29.53
N GLN A 436 -13.39 -7.21 -30.84
CA GLN A 436 -13.90 -8.16 -31.84
C GLN A 436 -13.09 -9.46 -31.92
N VAL A 437 -11.79 -9.38 -31.63
CA VAL A 437 -10.86 -10.52 -31.77
C VAL A 437 -10.49 -11.14 -30.43
N HIS A 438 -10.62 -10.41 -29.33
CA HIS A 438 -10.17 -10.86 -28.02
C HIS A 438 -11.10 -11.97 -27.47
N PRO A 439 -10.60 -13.15 -27.09
CA PRO A 439 -11.44 -14.29 -26.69
C PRO A 439 -12.39 -14.03 -25.51
N ILE A 440 -11.94 -13.26 -24.52
CA ILE A 440 -12.72 -12.90 -23.32
C ILE A 440 -13.75 -11.81 -23.63
N PHE A 441 -13.31 -10.67 -24.15
CA PHE A 441 -14.15 -9.48 -24.30
C PHE A 441 -15.11 -9.54 -25.49
N SER A 442 -14.77 -10.26 -26.57
CA SER A 442 -15.72 -10.50 -27.68
C SER A 442 -17.02 -11.14 -27.20
N LYS A 443 -16.89 -12.20 -26.38
CA LYS A 443 -18.03 -12.88 -25.73
C LYS A 443 -18.64 -12.02 -24.63
N GLY A 444 -17.80 -11.33 -23.85
CA GLY A 444 -18.25 -10.46 -22.77
C GLY A 444 -19.20 -9.36 -23.24
N TYR A 445 -18.92 -8.78 -24.39
CA TYR A 445 -19.68 -7.69 -24.99
C TYR A 445 -20.71 -8.15 -26.04
N GLU A 446 -20.93 -9.45 -26.21
CA GLU A 446 -21.90 -9.98 -27.16
C GLU A 446 -23.32 -9.49 -26.82
N GLY A 447 -23.98 -8.81 -27.77
CA GLY A 447 -25.34 -8.27 -27.59
C GLY A 447 -25.43 -7.06 -26.67
N VAL A 448 -24.31 -6.47 -26.26
CA VAL A 448 -24.26 -5.25 -25.42
C VAL A 448 -24.30 -4.00 -26.30
N ASP A 449 -25.11 -3.00 -25.92
CA ASP A 449 -24.97 -1.65 -26.45
C ASP A 449 -23.70 -1.01 -25.89
N THR A 450 -22.62 -1.09 -26.67
CA THR A 450 -21.29 -0.65 -26.25
C THR A 450 -21.20 0.85 -26.00
N ALA A 451 -22.16 1.65 -26.46
CA ALA A 451 -22.22 3.09 -26.19
C ALA A 451 -22.33 3.38 -24.68
N SER A 452 -22.99 2.50 -23.93
CA SER A 452 -23.19 2.66 -22.47
C SER A 452 -21.89 2.50 -21.66
N PHE A 453 -20.88 1.83 -22.21
CA PHE A 453 -19.62 1.51 -21.52
C PHE A 453 -18.39 2.00 -22.28
N LYS A 454 -18.58 2.96 -23.19
CA LYS A 454 -17.51 3.57 -23.97
C LYS A 454 -16.73 4.59 -23.13
N SER A 455 -15.41 4.61 -23.33
CA SER A 455 -14.50 5.63 -22.76
C SER A 455 -14.84 7.02 -23.28
N PHE A 456 -14.66 8.05 -22.44
CA PHE A 456 -14.76 9.45 -22.87
C PHE A 456 -13.47 9.95 -23.52
N HIS A 457 -12.36 9.22 -23.40
CA HIS A 457 -11.03 9.65 -23.87
C HIS A 457 -10.57 8.94 -25.15
N SER A 458 -11.11 7.76 -25.45
CA SER A 458 -10.66 6.93 -26.56
C SER A 458 -11.79 6.08 -27.13
N ASN A 459 -11.57 5.50 -28.32
CA ASN A 459 -12.49 4.52 -28.88
C ASN A 459 -12.28 3.14 -28.25
N ALA A 460 -12.61 3.01 -26.98
CA ALA A 460 -12.40 1.82 -26.17
C ALA A 460 -13.57 1.58 -25.22
N TYR A 461 -13.73 0.35 -24.72
CA TYR A 461 -14.82 -0.06 -23.83
C TYR A 461 -14.29 -0.52 -22.48
N GLN A 462 -15.04 -0.29 -21.41
CA GLN A 462 -14.61 -0.52 -20.02
C GLN A 462 -14.35 -2.02 -19.73
N ILE A 463 -13.24 -2.37 -19.10
CA ILE A 463 -12.99 -3.75 -18.66
C ILE A 463 -13.85 -4.07 -17.43
N ILE A 464 -14.00 -3.12 -16.50
CA ILE A 464 -14.94 -3.16 -15.38
C ILE A 464 -16.01 -2.09 -15.64
N PRO A 465 -17.24 -2.47 -16.04
CA PRO A 465 -18.34 -1.56 -16.30
C PRO A 465 -18.72 -0.70 -15.07
N VAL A 466 -18.84 0.60 -15.27
CA VAL A 466 -19.29 1.56 -14.24
C VAL A 466 -20.70 2.03 -14.55
N PHE A 467 -21.67 1.55 -13.77
CA PHE A 467 -23.12 1.81 -13.99
C PHE A 467 -23.60 3.17 -13.50
N LYS A 468 -22.84 3.80 -12.60
CA LYS A 468 -23.15 5.13 -12.11
C LYS A 468 -23.14 6.11 -13.30
N PRO A 469 -24.15 6.98 -13.47
CA PRO A 469 -24.12 7.99 -14.52
C PRO A 469 -22.94 8.95 -14.35
N TYR A 470 -22.28 9.32 -15.44
CA TYR A 470 -21.29 10.40 -15.44
C TYR A 470 -21.98 11.74 -15.72
N GLN A 471 -21.62 12.77 -14.96
CA GLN A 471 -22.12 14.12 -15.16
C GLN A 471 -20.94 15.04 -15.55
N ILE A 472 -21.15 15.94 -16.51
CA ILE A 472 -20.12 16.93 -16.86
C ILE A 472 -19.90 17.85 -15.65
N GLY A 473 -18.64 18.09 -15.28
CA GLY A 473 -18.28 18.86 -14.08
C GLY A 473 -18.36 18.05 -12.78
N TYR A 474 -18.54 16.73 -12.87
CA TYR A 474 -18.60 15.85 -11.71
C TYR A 474 -17.25 15.78 -10.98
N TYR A 475 -17.18 16.40 -9.80
CA TYR A 475 -16.06 16.29 -8.88
C TYR A 475 -16.56 16.05 -7.45
N PRO A 476 -16.82 14.78 -7.06
CA PRO A 476 -17.48 14.38 -5.83
C PRO A 476 -16.55 14.46 -4.61
N MET A 477 -16.10 15.66 -4.26
CA MET A 477 -15.23 15.90 -3.12
C MET A 477 -15.97 16.56 -1.95
N PRO A 478 -15.58 16.26 -0.69
CA PRO A 478 -16.05 17.01 0.46
C PRO A 478 -15.68 18.50 0.36
N ILE A 479 -16.46 19.35 1.04
CA ILE A 479 -16.09 20.73 1.29
C ILE A 479 -15.43 20.80 2.67
N PHE A 480 -14.20 21.30 2.73
CA PHE A 480 -13.40 21.42 3.95
C PHE A 480 -13.66 22.74 4.66
N LYS A 481 -13.06 22.92 5.85
CA LYS A 481 -13.18 24.18 6.61
C LYS A 481 -12.71 25.41 5.83
N SER A 482 -11.83 25.22 4.85
CA SER A 482 -11.38 26.26 3.92
C SER A 482 -12.50 26.81 3.02
N GLY A 483 -13.68 26.18 3.00
CA GLY A 483 -14.75 26.47 2.05
C GLY A 483 -14.49 25.92 0.65
N THR A 484 -13.41 25.15 0.45
CA THR A 484 -13.02 24.57 -0.84
C THR A 484 -12.91 23.04 -0.76
N HIS A 485 -12.67 22.39 -1.91
CA HIS A 485 -12.34 20.97 -1.98
C HIS A 485 -10.88 20.65 -1.59
N TRP A 486 -10.13 21.62 -1.10
CA TRP A 486 -8.76 21.43 -0.62
C TRP A 486 -8.67 21.72 0.88
N PRO A 487 -8.17 20.79 1.70
CA PRO A 487 -7.99 21.04 3.12
C PRO A 487 -6.81 22.00 3.34
N THR A 488 -6.93 22.88 4.34
CA THR A 488 -5.88 23.84 4.70
C THR A 488 -5.61 23.79 6.20
N ILE A 489 -4.39 24.13 6.61
CA ILE A 489 -4.05 24.32 8.02
C ILE A 489 -3.86 25.81 8.30
N GLU A 490 -4.23 26.25 9.50
CA GLU A 490 -3.80 27.55 10.01
C GLU A 490 -2.31 27.49 10.37
N THR A 491 -1.58 28.58 10.12
CA THR A 491 -0.12 28.62 10.28
C THR A 491 0.31 28.38 11.73
N ASN A 492 -0.50 28.79 12.70
CA ASN A 492 -0.29 28.60 14.14
C ASN A 492 -0.51 27.15 14.63
N LEU A 493 -1.03 26.26 13.78
CA LEU A 493 -1.29 24.87 14.17
C LEU A 493 0.01 24.12 14.47
N ILE A 494 1.11 24.50 13.81
CA ILE A 494 2.44 23.91 14.05
C ILE A 494 2.92 24.27 15.46
N ASP A 495 2.72 25.52 15.88
CA ASP A 495 3.11 26.03 17.20
C ASP A 495 2.42 25.25 18.34
N ARG A 496 1.21 24.74 18.08
CA ARG A 496 0.48 23.89 19.04
C ARG A 496 1.26 22.62 19.41
N PHE A 497 2.07 22.08 18.51
CA PHE A 497 2.83 20.84 18.75
C PHE A 497 4.18 21.08 19.42
N GLU A 498 4.69 22.31 19.43
CA GLU A 498 5.99 22.65 20.01
C GLU A 498 6.17 22.09 21.44
N PRO A 499 5.23 22.26 22.39
CA PRO A 499 5.42 21.74 23.74
C PRO A 499 5.54 20.21 23.78
N ALA A 500 4.81 19.50 22.92
CA ALA A 500 4.87 18.05 22.82
C ALA A 500 6.18 17.58 22.17
N ILE A 501 6.61 18.26 21.10
CA ILE A 501 7.92 18.02 20.47
C ILE A 501 9.04 18.19 21.47
N LYS A 502 9.07 19.32 22.21
CA LYS A 502 10.09 19.59 23.24
C LYS A 502 10.15 18.47 24.28
N LYS A 503 9.00 18.07 24.83
CA LYS A 503 8.89 16.99 25.81
C LYS A 503 9.37 15.65 25.25
N ARG A 504 9.07 15.34 23.99
CA ARG A 504 9.48 14.10 23.36
C ARG A 504 10.99 14.08 23.07
N VAL A 505 11.54 15.16 22.53
CA VAL A 505 13.00 15.29 22.29
C VAL A 505 13.77 15.20 23.61
N GLU A 506 13.28 15.84 24.68
CA GLU A 506 13.85 15.70 26.03
C GLU A 506 13.85 14.23 26.47
N ALA A 507 12.73 13.51 26.31
CA ALA A 507 12.66 12.08 26.63
C ALA A 507 13.62 11.23 25.78
N LEU A 508 13.73 11.50 24.48
CA LEU A 508 14.66 10.80 23.59
C LEU A 508 16.11 10.98 24.06
N LEU A 509 16.54 12.22 24.34
CA LEU A 509 17.91 12.51 24.79
C LEU A 509 18.23 11.85 26.15
N LEU A 510 17.25 11.82 27.06
CA LEU A 510 17.42 11.23 28.38
C LEU A 510 17.63 9.72 28.37
N TYR A 511 16.93 9.03 27.48
CA TYR A 511 16.87 7.57 27.44
C TYR A 511 17.69 6.96 26.29
N ALA A 512 18.20 7.77 25.36
CA ALA A 512 19.12 7.31 24.31
C ALA A 512 20.50 6.93 24.86
N PHE A 513 20.92 7.51 25.98
CA PHE A 513 22.24 7.26 26.57
C PHE A 513 22.13 6.71 28.00
N PRO A 514 22.80 5.60 28.34
CA PRO A 514 22.84 5.06 29.69
C PRO A 514 23.74 5.92 30.58
N LEU A 515 23.20 7.04 31.06
CA LEU A 515 23.93 8.00 31.88
C LEU A 515 23.62 7.83 33.38
N GLY A 516 24.64 8.04 34.23
CA GLY A 516 24.47 8.11 35.67
C GLY A 516 23.63 9.33 36.13
N GLY A 517 23.10 9.27 37.36
CA GLY A 517 22.10 10.23 37.86
C GLY A 517 22.48 11.71 37.77
N PHE A 518 23.73 12.07 38.06
CA PHE A 518 24.22 13.45 37.93
C PHE A 518 24.21 13.94 36.47
N TRP A 519 24.74 13.13 35.54
CA TRP A 519 24.79 13.48 34.12
C TRP A 519 23.42 13.52 33.45
N ARG A 520 22.46 12.73 33.94
CA ARG A 520 21.04 12.85 33.53
C ARG A 520 20.46 14.21 33.89
N ILE A 521 20.73 14.74 35.09
CA ILE A 521 20.27 16.06 35.52
C ILE A 521 20.94 17.17 34.68
N VAL A 522 22.23 17.04 34.39
CA VAL A 522 22.95 18.00 33.52
C VAL A 522 22.36 18.00 32.11
N LEU A 523 22.09 16.83 31.52
CA LEU A 523 21.47 16.73 30.19
C LEU A 523 20.01 17.20 30.17
N LEU A 524 19.24 17.00 31.23
CA LEU A 524 17.91 17.60 31.39
C LEU A 524 17.97 19.12 31.30
N ILE A 525 18.87 19.73 32.09
CA ILE A 525 19.02 21.18 32.12
C ILE A 525 19.53 21.70 30.77
N ALA A 526 20.55 21.05 30.20
CA ALA A 526 21.13 21.44 28.92
C ALA A 526 20.14 21.29 27.76
N SER A 527 19.38 20.19 27.69
CA SER A 527 18.37 19.96 26.65
C SER A 527 17.24 20.98 26.75
N ARG A 528 16.72 21.28 27.95
CA ARG A 528 15.68 22.31 28.14
C ARG A 528 16.16 23.69 27.74
N LEU A 529 17.39 24.07 28.12
CA LEU A 529 17.98 25.37 27.75
C LEU A 529 18.22 25.47 26.23
N PHE A 530 18.70 24.40 25.59
CA PHE A 530 18.94 24.35 24.15
C PHE A 530 17.62 24.40 23.35
N LEU A 531 16.64 23.58 23.72
CA LEU A 531 15.33 23.53 23.07
C LEU A 531 14.56 24.85 23.22
N ASN A 532 14.66 25.52 24.36
CA ASN A 532 14.07 26.85 24.52
C ASN A 532 14.79 27.93 23.70
N LYS A 533 16.05 27.73 23.29
CA LYS A 533 16.77 28.69 22.44
C LYS A 533 16.51 28.47 20.95
N GLN A 534 16.36 27.22 20.52
CA GLN A 534 16.21 26.84 19.11
C GLN A 534 14.78 26.97 18.57
N VAL A 535 13.75 26.83 19.41
CA VAL A 535 12.34 26.88 18.95
C VAL A 535 11.73 28.29 19.06
N THR A 536 12.44 29.23 19.69
CA THR A 536 12.01 30.65 19.77
C THR A 536 12.61 31.51 18.64
N GLN A 537 13.30 30.88 17.68
CA GLN A 537 13.77 31.45 16.41
C GLN A 537 13.05 30.73 15.27
#